data_AF-A0A2D6MHH4-F1
#
_entry.id   AF-A0A2D6MHH4-F1
#
_cell.length_a   1.000
_cell.length_b   1.000
_cell.length_c   1.000
_cell.angle_alpha   90.00
_cell.angle_beta   90.00
_cell.angle_gamma   90.00
#
_symmetry.space_group_name_H-M   'P 1'
#
loop_
_entity.id
_entity.type
_entity.pdbx_description
1 polymer ?
#
loop_
_entity_poly.entity_id
_entity_poly.type
_entity_poly.pdbx_seq_one_letter_code
_entity_poly.pdbx_strand_id
1 'polypeptide(L)'
;MPKHAKEIKLVAKNTPESEWTPYDMNPDRVFLRALVNNYYDWQRWKISAKQRGIHVPTSKDREKALVALADGQPLPKKGPKKGGANIHLLPEHLDRMEDFAVRGDALLKDYEKDIDRLTRKFKAGRWLLDIDGVGPLMAGFIISHFDPYKGERPSSYWSFAGLNVVPTSNGRGRSPRREKGVVNAFSMNVRAKMLGVLPVNLLRGCVRNIDGKDKAEIDALVKKGWKRKDTLRGKKLIRGPYVERFWDHMWYLNTRGDFDTAWGYEACATCKSESKHSTTEVPTAYKDGACPKCSAGPDKAIRAGKDKHVMSTCNRVMVKQLLADAWKQMRLEEDLPIPPHLTYWEEKRGRSHGA
;
A
#
# COMPACT_ATOMS: atom_id res chain seq x y z
N MET A 1 -22.18 20.73 -10.21
CA MET A 1 -21.31 21.18 -9.10
C MET A 1 -22.00 21.49 -7.75
N PRO A 2 -23.34 21.73 -7.62
CA PRO A 2 -23.94 22.07 -6.31
C PRO A 2 -23.93 20.95 -5.24
N LYS A 3 -23.93 19.66 -5.63
CA LYS A 3 -24.13 18.54 -4.70
C LYS A 3 -23.01 18.34 -3.66
N HIS A 4 -21.83 18.92 -3.86
CA HIS A 4 -20.63 18.59 -3.08
C HIS A 4 -19.96 19.79 -2.38
N ALA A 5 -20.57 20.98 -2.45
CA ALA A 5 -20.06 22.17 -1.75
C ALA A 5 -19.93 21.99 -0.22
N LYS A 6 -20.71 21.06 0.36
CA LYS A 6 -20.62 20.71 1.79
C LYS A 6 -19.32 19.97 2.15
N GLU A 7 -18.78 19.13 1.26
CA GLU A 7 -17.56 18.35 1.51
C GLU A 7 -16.31 19.25 1.46
N ILE A 8 -16.26 20.18 0.51
CA ILE A 8 -15.20 21.21 0.43
C ILE A 8 -15.19 22.05 1.72
N LYS A 9 -16.36 22.45 2.22
CA LYS A 9 -16.49 23.19 3.49
C LYS A 9 -16.02 22.38 4.71
N LEU A 10 -16.12 21.04 4.67
CA LEU A 10 -15.68 20.19 5.79
C LEU A 10 -14.15 20.07 5.83
N VAL A 11 -13.49 19.97 4.67
CA VAL A 11 -12.02 19.98 4.57
C VAL A 11 -11.47 21.33 5.05
N ALA A 12 -12.11 22.42 4.63
CA ALA A 12 -11.76 23.78 5.05
C ALA A 12 -11.82 24.01 6.56
N LYS A 13 -12.64 23.24 7.29
CA LYS A 13 -12.85 23.43 8.73
C LYS A 13 -11.70 22.91 9.61
N ASN A 14 -10.85 22.01 9.09
CA ASN A 14 -9.84 21.29 9.88
C ASN A 14 -8.39 21.70 9.60
N THR A 15 -8.17 22.65 8.68
CA THR A 15 -6.83 23.14 8.35
C THR A 15 -6.89 24.67 8.29
N PRO A 16 -6.07 25.40 9.07
CA PRO A 16 -6.03 26.85 9.00
C PRO A 16 -5.81 27.32 7.56
N GLU A 17 -6.52 28.34 7.12
CA GLU A 17 -6.43 28.86 5.74
C GLU A 17 -4.99 29.29 5.38
N SER A 18 -4.21 29.71 6.38
CA SER A 18 -2.78 30.02 6.26
C SER A 18 -1.89 28.83 5.85
N GLU A 19 -2.38 27.60 5.98
CA GLU A 19 -1.64 26.38 5.59
C GLU A 19 -2.12 25.78 4.26
N TRP A 20 -3.06 26.44 3.58
CA TRP A 20 -3.59 25.95 2.32
C TRP A 20 -2.59 26.24 1.20
N THR A 21 -2.27 25.21 0.44
CA THR A 21 -1.48 25.32 -0.78
C THR A 21 -2.41 25.43 -2.00
N PRO A 22 -1.92 25.87 -3.17
CA PRO A 22 -2.68 25.76 -4.43
C PRO A 22 -3.23 24.34 -4.67
N TYR A 23 -2.52 23.34 -4.15
CA TYR A 23 -2.91 21.94 -4.15
C TYR A 23 -4.20 21.66 -3.37
N ASP A 24 -4.31 22.20 -2.15
CA ASP A 24 -5.49 22.06 -1.30
C ASP A 24 -6.69 22.85 -1.86
N MET A 25 -6.43 23.88 -2.67
CA MET A 25 -7.46 24.68 -3.33
C MET A 25 -8.00 24.05 -4.63
N ASN A 26 -7.35 23.01 -5.16
CA ASN A 26 -7.83 22.34 -6.38
C ASN A 26 -9.10 21.52 -6.09
N PRO A 27 -10.28 21.91 -6.61
CA PRO A 27 -11.54 21.27 -6.26
C PRO A 27 -11.62 19.81 -6.72
N ASP A 28 -10.98 19.47 -7.84
CA ASP A 28 -10.93 18.09 -8.32
C ASP A 28 -10.12 17.19 -7.39
N ARG A 29 -9.02 17.70 -6.79
CA ARG A 29 -8.20 16.94 -5.81
C ARG A 29 -8.94 16.77 -4.48
N VAL A 30 -9.60 17.81 -4.00
CA VAL A 30 -10.42 17.76 -2.77
C VAL A 30 -11.55 16.74 -2.94
N PHE A 31 -12.23 16.79 -4.09
CA PHE A 31 -13.31 15.86 -4.39
C PHE A 31 -12.80 14.42 -4.56
N LEU A 32 -11.67 14.22 -5.25
CA LEU A 32 -11.01 12.93 -5.35
C LEU A 32 -10.64 12.36 -3.97
N ARG A 33 -10.12 13.21 -3.06
CA ARG A 33 -9.81 12.81 -1.67
C ARG A 33 -11.07 12.33 -0.93
N ALA A 34 -12.17 13.07 -1.06
CA ALA A 34 -13.43 12.71 -0.42
C ALA A 34 -13.96 11.35 -0.93
N LEU A 35 -14.02 11.16 -2.25
CA LEU A 35 -14.45 9.90 -2.85
C LEU A 35 -13.60 8.70 -2.42
N VAL A 36 -12.28 8.86 -2.45
CA VAL A 36 -11.34 7.81 -2.03
C VAL A 36 -11.51 7.47 -0.55
N ASN A 37 -11.71 8.46 0.32
CA ASN A 37 -11.93 8.24 1.74
C ASN A 37 -13.28 7.54 1.99
N ASN A 38 -14.36 7.99 1.36
CA ASN A 38 -15.68 7.36 1.46
C ASN A 38 -15.62 5.89 1.00
N TYR A 39 -14.92 5.60 -0.10
CA TYR A 39 -14.68 4.23 -0.56
C TYR A 39 -13.99 3.39 0.53
N TYR A 40 -12.90 3.89 1.11
CA TYR A 40 -12.14 3.13 2.11
C TYR A 40 -12.84 3.03 3.46
N ASP A 41 -13.66 4.01 3.84
CA ASP A 41 -14.48 3.95 5.06
C ASP A 41 -15.55 2.88 4.94
N TRP A 42 -16.20 2.79 3.79
CA TRP A 42 -17.11 1.69 3.50
C TRP A 42 -16.43 0.32 3.56
N GLN A 43 -15.25 0.17 2.94
CA GLN A 43 -14.48 -1.08 3.02
C GLN A 43 -14.07 -1.43 4.47
N ARG A 44 -13.66 -0.43 5.26
CA ARG A 44 -13.36 -0.59 6.69
C ARG A 44 -14.59 -1.03 7.47
N TRP A 45 -15.75 -0.44 7.19
CA TRP A 45 -17.01 -0.83 7.80
C TRP A 45 -17.34 -2.30 7.49
N LYS A 46 -17.22 -2.75 6.23
CA LYS A 46 -17.44 -4.16 5.84
C LYS A 46 -16.52 -5.12 6.60
N ILE A 47 -15.23 -4.77 6.73
CA ILE A 47 -14.26 -5.58 7.49
C ILE A 47 -14.62 -5.61 8.97
N SER A 48 -14.98 -4.47 9.56
CA SER A 48 -15.35 -4.35 10.98
C SER A 48 -16.63 -5.12 11.29
N ALA A 49 -17.65 -5.03 10.42
CA ALA A 49 -18.88 -5.80 10.51
C ALA A 49 -18.55 -7.30 10.55
N LYS A 50 -17.74 -7.78 9.60
CA LYS A 50 -17.30 -9.18 9.55
C LYS A 50 -16.54 -9.61 10.81
N GLN A 51 -15.66 -8.77 11.36
CA GLN A 51 -14.91 -9.05 12.59
C GLN A 51 -15.81 -9.12 13.83
N ARG A 52 -16.90 -8.35 13.85
CA ARG A 52 -17.92 -8.40 14.91
C ARG A 52 -18.92 -9.53 14.73
N GLY A 53 -18.72 -10.40 13.73
CA GLY A 53 -19.67 -11.46 13.40
C GLY A 53 -20.97 -10.94 12.76
N ILE A 54 -21.03 -9.66 12.39
CA ILE A 54 -22.14 -9.08 11.64
C ILE A 54 -22.00 -9.57 10.21
N HIS A 55 -22.86 -10.52 9.83
CA HIS A 55 -22.96 -10.99 8.45
C HIS A 55 -23.59 -9.88 7.60
N VAL A 56 -22.83 -9.33 6.65
CA VAL A 56 -23.38 -8.42 5.64
C VAL A 56 -24.07 -9.32 4.59
N PRO A 57 -25.40 -9.24 4.43
CA PRO A 57 -26.12 -10.09 3.49
C PRO A 57 -25.61 -9.88 2.08
N THR A 58 -25.39 -10.98 1.36
CA THR A 58 -25.16 -10.94 -0.10
C THR A 58 -26.46 -11.20 -0.83
N SER A 59 -26.54 -10.84 -2.11
CA SER A 59 -27.69 -11.18 -2.97
C SER A 59 -28.00 -12.69 -2.97
N LYS A 60 -26.97 -13.53 -2.85
CA LYS A 60 -27.12 -14.98 -2.71
C LYS A 60 -27.70 -15.41 -1.36
N ASP A 61 -27.41 -14.68 -0.28
CA ASP A 61 -28.01 -14.98 1.03
C ASP A 61 -29.50 -14.65 1.02
N ARG A 62 -29.91 -13.58 0.31
CA ARG A 62 -31.32 -13.25 0.11
C ARG A 62 -32.04 -14.30 -0.71
N GLU A 63 -31.48 -14.70 -1.86
CA GLU A 63 -32.07 -15.74 -2.71
C GLU A 63 -32.33 -17.03 -1.91
N LYS A 64 -31.36 -17.44 -1.06
CA LYS A 64 -31.53 -18.57 -0.15
C LYS A 64 -32.57 -18.34 0.93
N ALA A 65 -32.66 -17.14 1.48
CA ALA A 65 -33.67 -16.80 2.50
C ALA A 65 -35.08 -16.82 1.90
N LEU A 66 -35.25 -16.32 0.67
CA LEU A 66 -36.52 -16.34 -0.06
C LEU A 66 -36.94 -17.78 -0.40
N VAL A 67 -36.01 -18.63 -0.86
CA VAL A 67 -36.29 -20.07 -1.08
C VAL A 67 -36.68 -20.76 0.23
N ALA A 68 -35.95 -20.53 1.32
CA ALA A 68 -36.29 -21.12 2.62
C ALA A 68 -37.67 -20.68 3.13
N LEU A 69 -38.03 -19.39 2.97
CA LEU A 69 -39.35 -18.87 3.31
C LEU A 69 -40.46 -19.50 2.46
N ALA A 70 -40.23 -19.67 1.15
CA ALA A 70 -41.18 -20.31 0.25
C ALA A 70 -41.44 -21.79 0.63
N ASP A 71 -40.40 -22.47 1.12
CA ASP A 71 -40.47 -23.87 1.55
C ASP A 71 -40.99 -24.06 2.99
N GLY A 72 -41.38 -22.99 3.68
CA GLY A 72 -41.76 -23.03 5.10
C GLY A 72 -40.61 -23.42 6.05
N GLN A 73 -39.37 -23.38 5.56
CA GLN A 73 -38.18 -23.70 6.33
C GLN A 73 -37.82 -22.54 7.26
N PRO A 74 -37.36 -22.82 8.49
CA PRO A 74 -36.82 -21.76 9.35
C PRO A 74 -35.60 -21.12 8.68
N LEU A 75 -35.49 -19.79 8.76
CA LEU A 75 -34.34 -19.07 8.20
C LEU A 75 -33.03 -19.68 8.72
N PRO A 76 -32.02 -19.87 7.84
CA PRO A 76 -30.78 -20.52 8.22
C PRO A 76 -30.11 -19.75 9.36
N LYS A 77 -30.01 -20.38 10.53
CA LYS A 77 -29.28 -19.85 11.69
C LYS A 77 -27.78 -19.85 11.37
N LYS A 78 -27.28 -18.81 10.68
CA LYS A 78 -25.85 -18.49 10.72
C LYS A 78 -25.56 -17.85 12.08
N GLY A 79 -25.43 -18.69 13.10
CA GLY A 79 -24.95 -18.26 14.40
C GLY A 79 -23.54 -17.64 14.27
N PRO A 80 -23.21 -16.62 15.08
CA PRO A 80 -21.86 -16.09 15.11
C PRO A 80 -20.89 -17.21 15.49
N LYS A 81 -19.69 -17.19 14.89
CA LYS A 81 -18.59 -18.06 15.35
C LYS A 81 -18.32 -17.71 16.82
N LYS A 82 -18.37 -18.72 17.71
CA LYS A 82 -18.14 -18.70 19.18
C LYS A 82 -17.92 -17.31 19.80
N GLY A 83 -18.92 -16.82 20.55
CA GLY A 83 -18.80 -15.67 21.47
C GLY A 83 -19.52 -14.39 21.04
N GLY A 84 -20.17 -14.35 19.88
CA GLY A 84 -21.04 -13.23 19.50
C GLY A 84 -22.45 -13.40 20.06
N ALA A 85 -23.10 -12.31 20.46
CA ALA A 85 -24.53 -12.33 20.77
C ALA A 85 -25.31 -12.78 19.53
N ASN A 86 -26.28 -13.70 19.70
CA ASN A 86 -27.24 -14.04 18.66
C ASN A 86 -28.17 -12.84 18.44
N ILE A 87 -27.80 -11.96 17.52
CA ILE A 87 -28.71 -10.91 17.06
C ILE A 87 -29.70 -11.60 16.10
N HIS A 88 -30.90 -11.88 16.58
CA HIS A 88 -32.01 -12.29 15.74
C HIS A 88 -32.43 -11.09 14.89
N LEU A 89 -32.01 -11.07 13.62
CA LEU A 89 -32.50 -10.08 12.66
C LEU A 89 -33.90 -10.51 12.23
N LEU A 90 -34.89 -9.64 12.46
CA LEU A 90 -36.21 -9.77 11.84
C LEU A 90 -36.06 -9.68 10.31
N PRO A 91 -36.97 -10.29 9.51
CA PRO A 91 -36.94 -10.18 8.05
C PRO A 91 -36.80 -8.74 7.54
N GLU A 92 -37.52 -7.79 8.16
CA GLU A 92 -37.43 -6.36 7.84
C GLU A 92 -36.02 -5.75 8.05
N HIS A 93 -35.27 -6.26 9.02
CA HIS A 93 -33.88 -5.83 9.24
C HIS A 93 -32.94 -6.40 8.16
N LEU A 94 -33.22 -7.61 7.67
CA LEU A 94 -32.47 -8.20 6.56
C LEU A 94 -32.70 -7.41 5.28
N ASP A 95 -33.95 -7.03 4.99
CA ASP A 95 -34.29 -6.21 3.82
C ASP A 95 -33.58 -4.84 3.87
N ARG A 96 -33.59 -4.16 5.03
CA ARG A 96 -32.88 -2.89 5.22
C ARG A 96 -31.37 -3.03 5.08
N MET A 97 -30.79 -4.10 5.64
CA MET A 97 -29.35 -4.35 5.57
C MET A 97 -28.89 -4.72 4.16
N GLU A 98 -29.69 -5.48 3.43
CA GLU A 98 -29.42 -5.80 2.03
C GLU A 98 -29.56 -4.57 1.15
N ASP A 99 -30.66 -3.81 1.27
CA ASP A 99 -30.84 -2.56 0.52
C ASP A 99 -29.68 -1.58 0.81
N PHE A 100 -29.20 -1.54 2.05
CA PHE A 100 -27.99 -0.79 2.40
C PHE A 100 -26.71 -1.36 1.76
N ALA A 101 -26.52 -2.68 1.77
CA ALA A 101 -25.34 -3.33 1.19
C ALA A 101 -25.32 -3.22 -0.34
N VAL A 102 -26.45 -3.43 -1.01
CA VAL A 102 -26.62 -3.32 -2.47
C VAL A 102 -26.41 -1.88 -2.91
N ARG A 103 -27.07 -0.91 -2.25
CA ARG A 103 -26.82 0.51 -2.54
C ARG A 103 -25.38 0.89 -2.27
N GLY A 104 -24.78 0.36 -1.22
CA GLY A 104 -23.37 0.58 -0.90
C GLY A 104 -22.41 0.03 -1.94
N ASP A 105 -22.61 -1.19 -2.43
CA ASP A 105 -21.76 -1.78 -3.47
C ASP A 105 -21.99 -1.15 -4.86
N ALA A 106 -23.22 -0.73 -5.18
CA ALA A 106 -23.50 0.08 -6.37
C ALA A 106 -22.78 1.44 -6.28
N LEU A 107 -22.88 2.11 -5.13
CA LEU A 107 -22.19 3.36 -4.84
C LEU A 107 -20.66 3.20 -4.92
N LEU A 108 -20.10 2.08 -4.48
CA LEU A 108 -18.68 1.80 -4.63
C LEU A 108 -18.25 1.71 -6.09
N LYS A 109 -19.04 1.07 -6.96
CA LYS A 109 -18.74 0.99 -8.40
C LYS A 109 -18.78 2.37 -9.04
N ASP A 110 -19.74 3.20 -8.63
CA ASP A 110 -19.83 4.58 -9.10
C ASP A 110 -18.66 5.42 -8.59
N TYR A 111 -18.24 5.23 -7.32
CA TYR A 111 -17.01 5.83 -6.79
C TYR A 111 -15.77 5.38 -7.55
N GLU A 112 -15.62 4.09 -7.88
CA GLU A 112 -14.47 3.62 -8.66
C GLU A 112 -14.41 4.27 -10.05
N LYS A 113 -15.55 4.41 -10.74
CA LYS A 113 -15.65 5.12 -12.02
C LYS A 113 -15.30 6.60 -11.88
N ASP A 114 -15.83 7.26 -10.86
CA ASP A 114 -15.55 8.68 -10.63
C ASP A 114 -14.10 8.92 -10.23
N ILE A 115 -13.53 8.07 -9.38
CA ILE A 115 -12.12 8.08 -9.01
C ILE A 115 -11.24 7.89 -10.24
N ASP A 116 -11.54 6.91 -11.12
CA ASP A 116 -10.80 6.72 -12.37
C ASP A 116 -10.88 7.96 -13.26
N ARG A 117 -12.09 8.46 -13.50
CA ARG A 117 -12.35 9.66 -14.30
C ARG A 117 -11.57 10.88 -13.79
N LEU A 118 -11.62 11.14 -12.49
CA LEU A 118 -10.91 12.28 -11.87
C LEU A 118 -9.40 12.07 -11.88
N THR A 119 -8.92 10.86 -11.56
CA THR A 119 -7.49 10.55 -11.56
C THR A 119 -6.88 10.79 -12.94
N ARG A 120 -7.59 10.45 -14.02
CA ARG A 120 -7.15 10.68 -15.40
C ARG A 120 -7.02 12.15 -15.80
N LYS A 121 -7.61 13.09 -15.05
CA LYS A 121 -7.42 14.52 -15.31
C LYS A 121 -5.98 14.96 -15.06
N PHE A 122 -5.32 14.35 -14.09
CA PHE A 122 -3.96 14.68 -13.69
C PHE A 122 -2.91 13.95 -14.53
N LYS A 123 -1.84 14.64 -14.95
CA LYS A 123 -0.71 14.02 -15.69
C LYS A 123 -0.07 12.91 -14.85
N ALA A 124 0.23 13.18 -13.58
CA ALA A 124 0.76 12.19 -12.66
C ALA A 124 -0.23 11.04 -12.40
N GLY A 125 -1.54 11.33 -12.42
CA GLY A 125 -2.59 10.32 -12.29
C GLY A 125 -2.63 9.34 -13.47
N ARG A 126 -2.53 9.84 -14.71
CA ARG A 126 -2.39 8.98 -15.90
C ARG A 126 -1.13 8.12 -15.83
N TRP A 127 0.00 8.71 -15.47
CA TRP A 127 1.24 7.97 -15.27
C TRP A 127 1.11 6.86 -14.22
N LEU A 128 0.46 7.12 -13.08
CA LEU A 128 0.20 6.10 -12.06
C LEU A 128 -0.70 4.97 -12.56
N LEU A 129 -1.70 5.28 -13.38
CA LEU A 129 -2.63 4.31 -13.96
C LEU A 129 -1.94 3.36 -14.96
N ASP A 130 -0.86 3.81 -15.60
CA ASP A 130 -0.06 3.00 -16.51
C ASP A 130 0.84 1.98 -15.78
N ILE A 131 0.95 2.08 -14.45
CA ILE A 131 1.72 1.14 -13.64
C ILE A 131 0.83 -0.01 -13.19
N ASP A 132 1.11 -1.21 -13.70
CA ASP A 132 0.41 -2.44 -13.33
C ASP A 132 0.39 -2.63 -11.80
N GLY A 133 -0.81 -2.83 -11.25
CA GLY A 133 -1.01 -3.04 -9.81
C GLY A 133 -1.24 -1.77 -8.98
N VAL A 134 -1.08 -0.56 -9.52
CA VAL A 134 -1.55 0.65 -8.81
C VAL A 134 -3.08 0.73 -8.95
N GLY A 135 -3.58 0.75 -10.18
CA GLY A 135 -5.02 0.84 -10.47
C GLY A 135 -5.66 2.17 -10.02
N PRO A 136 -6.93 2.44 -10.40
CA PRO A 136 -7.54 3.76 -10.20
C PRO A 136 -7.64 4.19 -8.75
N LEU A 137 -8.02 3.27 -7.86
CA LEU A 137 -8.20 3.58 -6.45
C LEU A 137 -6.88 3.99 -5.76
N MET A 138 -5.77 3.30 -6.03
CA MET A 138 -4.49 3.65 -5.42
C MET A 138 -3.85 4.86 -6.09
N ALA A 139 -4.00 5.01 -7.40
CA ALA A 139 -3.57 6.21 -8.11
C ALA A 139 -4.29 7.44 -7.55
N GLY A 140 -5.62 7.38 -7.45
CA GLY A 140 -6.43 8.42 -6.84
C GLY A 140 -6.07 8.66 -5.37
N PHE A 141 -5.74 7.63 -4.60
CA PHE A 141 -5.25 7.78 -3.22
C PHE A 141 -3.92 8.53 -3.15
N ILE A 142 -2.93 8.19 -3.98
CA ILE A 142 -1.63 8.87 -4.01
C ILE A 142 -1.81 10.34 -4.41
N ILE A 143 -2.50 10.59 -5.52
CA ILE A 143 -2.79 11.94 -6.01
C ILE A 143 -3.58 12.74 -4.96
N SER A 144 -4.54 12.16 -4.26
CA SER A 144 -5.30 12.93 -3.28
C SER A 144 -4.55 13.20 -1.97
N HIS A 145 -3.59 12.37 -1.55
CA HIS A 145 -3.01 12.45 -0.20
C HIS A 145 -1.61 13.05 -0.14
N PHE A 146 -0.85 12.99 -1.22
CA PHE A 146 0.49 13.60 -1.27
C PHE A 146 0.40 14.98 -1.90
N ASP A 147 1.07 15.97 -1.30
CA ASP A 147 1.09 17.36 -1.77
C ASP A 147 2.53 17.71 -2.21
N PRO A 148 2.78 18.03 -3.49
CA PRO A 148 4.10 18.36 -4.00
C PRO A 148 4.61 19.73 -3.49
N TYR A 149 3.75 20.61 -2.96
CA TYR A 149 4.14 21.89 -2.37
C TYR A 149 4.62 21.75 -0.92
N LYS A 150 4.04 20.81 -0.15
CA LYS A 150 4.46 20.53 1.25
C LYS A 150 5.73 19.68 1.34
N GLY A 151 6.15 19.06 0.23
CA GLY A 151 7.33 18.20 0.18
C GLY A 151 8.30 18.63 -0.91
N GLU A 152 9.35 19.37 -0.54
CA GLU A 152 10.44 19.73 -1.47
C GLU A 152 11.28 18.55 -1.95
N ARG A 153 11.13 17.38 -1.31
CA ARG A 153 11.95 16.20 -1.52
C ARG A 153 11.13 14.91 -1.49
N PRO A 154 11.52 13.86 -2.25
CA PRO A 154 10.93 12.52 -2.17
C PRO A 154 10.86 11.97 -0.74
N SER A 155 11.92 12.22 0.04
CA SER A 155 12.01 11.79 1.44
C SER A 155 10.89 12.34 2.33
N SER A 156 10.32 13.51 2.01
CA SER A 156 9.13 14.04 2.70
C SER A 156 7.91 13.14 2.49
N TYR A 157 7.73 12.58 1.29
CA TYR A 157 6.65 11.62 1.01
C TYR A 157 6.85 10.33 1.82
N TRP A 158 8.10 9.86 1.95
CA TRP A 158 8.41 8.69 2.76
C TRP A 158 8.13 8.95 4.24
N SER A 159 8.51 10.12 4.76
CA SER A 159 8.22 10.51 6.14
C SER A 159 6.72 10.54 6.41
N PHE A 160 5.96 11.20 5.54
CA PHE A 160 4.49 11.27 5.64
C PHE A 160 3.82 9.89 5.59
N ALA A 161 4.36 8.98 4.77
CA ALA A 161 3.90 7.59 4.68
C ALA A 161 4.43 6.68 5.80
N GLY A 162 5.24 7.18 6.74
CA GLY A 162 5.85 6.41 7.82
C GLY A 162 6.85 5.34 7.33
N LEU A 163 7.48 5.60 6.19
CA LEU A 163 8.52 4.79 5.55
C LEU A 163 9.94 5.26 5.93
N ASN A 164 10.06 6.43 6.56
CA ASN A 164 11.32 6.93 7.07
C ASN A 164 11.85 6.05 8.22
N VAL A 165 13.14 6.18 8.46
CA VAL A 165 13.83 5.59 9.60
C VAL A 165 14.09 6.70 10.59
N VAL A 166 13.60 6.53 11.81
CA VAL A 166 13.86 7.43 12.93
C VAL A 166 14.92 6.82 13.83
N PRO A 167 15.85 7.63 14.37
CA PRO A 167 16.79 7.15 15.37
C PRO A 167 16.03 6.69 16.62
N THR A 168 16.62 5.74 17.34
CA THR A 168 16.17 5.30 18.66
C THR A 168 17.14 5.78 19.72
N SER A 169 16.73 5.73 20.99
CA SER A 169 17.60 5.95 22.15
C SER A 169 18.91 5.15 22.10
N ASN A 170 18.91 4.01 21.39
CA ASN A 170 20.04 3.11 21.30
C ASN A 170 20.90 3.37 20.03
N GLY A 171 20.71 4.53 19.37
CA GLY A 171 21.40 4.90 18.12
C GLY A 171 20.98 4.09 16.88
N ARG A 172 19.99 3.19 17.02
CA ARG A 172 19.54 2.33 15.91
C ARG A 172 18.39 2.96 15.15
N GLY A 173 18.40 2.80 13.83
CA GLY A 173 17.25 3.18 13.01
C GLY A 173 16.06 2.24 13.21
N ARG A 174 14.87 2.78 13.46
CA ARG A 174 13.60 2.04 13.41
C ARG A 174 12.58 2.75 12.56
N SER A 175 11.60 2.04 12.01
CA SER A 175 10.41 2.72 11.51
C SER A 175 9.66 3.39 12.64
N PRO A 176 9.10 4.59 12.43
CA PRO A 176 8.32 5.26 13.46
C PRO A 176 7.20 4.32 13.92
N ARG A 177 6.94 4.29 15.23
CA ARG A 177 5.85 3.53 15.82
C ARG A 177 4.82 4.49 16.36
N ARG A 178 3.58 4.02 16.43
CA ARG A 178 2.53 4.77 17.09
C ARG A 178 2.78 4.75 18.59
N GLU A 179 2.81 5.94 19.18
CA GLU A 179 2.87 6.12 20.63
C GLU A 179 1.49 6.54 21.12
N LYS A 180 1.05 5.95 22.23
CA LYS A 180 -0.29 6.23 22.77
C LYS A 180 -0.31 7.64 23.34
N GLY A 181 -1.28 8.46 22.93
CA GLY A 181 -1.42 9.84 23.37
C GLY A 181 -0.56 10.86 22.61
N VAL A 182 0.31 10.41 21.70
CA VAL A 182 1.15 11.30 20.89
C VAL A 182 0.60 11.38 19.46
N VAL A 183 0.51 12.59 18.93
CA VAL A 183 0.17 12.80 17.51
C VAL A 183 1.32 12.27 16.66
N ASN A 184 1.04 11.34 15.76
CA ASN A 184 2.08 10.77 14.91
C ASN A 184 2.54 11.79 13.88
N ALA A 185 3.86 11.88 13.66
CA ALA A 185 4.45 12.67 12.57
C ALA A 185 4.15 12.12 11.15
N PHE A 186 3.37 11.04 11.05
CA PHE A 186 3.03 10.37 9.80
C PHE A 186 1.56 9.95 9.79
N SER A 187 0.97 9.81 8.61
CA SER A 187 -0.41 9.35 8.47
C SER A 187 -0.50 7.83 8.57
N MET A 188 -1.19 7.33 9.61
CA MET A 188 -1.44 5.90 9.79
C MET A 188 -2.23 5.30 8.62
N ASN A 189 -3.17 6.07 8.05
CA ASN A 189 -3.96 5.62 6.90
C ASN A 189 -3.07 5.47 5.66
N VAL A 190 -2.28 6.50 5.35
CA VAL A 190 -1.34 6.46 4.21
C VAL A 190 -0.36 5.32 4.38
N ARG A 191 0.24 5.15 5.57
CA ARG A 191 1.13 4.03 5.85
C ARG A 191 0.50 2.67 5.61
N ALA A 192 -0.75 2.48 6.06
CA ALA A 192 -1.45 1.22 5.88
C ALA A 192 -1.67 0.89 4.39
N LYS A 193 -1.97 1.89 3.55
CA LYS A 193 -2.09 1.71 2.10
C LYS A 193 -0.74 1.46 1.44
N MET A 194 0.25 2.28 1.77
CA MET A 194 1.59 2.23 1.19
C MET A 194 2.34 0.95 1.54
N LEU A 195 2.19 0.39 2.75
CA LEU A 195 2.89 -0.84 3.16
C LEU A 195 2.03 -2.11 3.11
N GLY A 196 0.72 -1.98 3.28
CA GLY A 196 -0.18 -3.14 3.40
C GLY A 196 -0.88 -3.52 2.10
N VAL A 197 -1.21 -2.54 1.25
CA VAL A 197 -2.05 -2.77 0.06
C VAL A 197 -1.23 -2.65 -1.22
N LEU A 198 -0.57 -1.52 -1.42
CA LEU A 198 0.15 -1.20 -2.64
C LEU A 198 1.23 -2.25 -3.00
N PRO A 199 2.09 -2.74 -2.09
CA PRO A 199 3.14 -3.69 -2.48
C PRO A 199 2.56 -5.01 -2.98
N VAL A 200 1.50 -5.49 -2.33
CA VAL A 200 0.81 -6.72 -2.73
C VAL A 200 0.20 -6.56 -4.11
N ASN A 201 -0.39 -5.40 -4.40
CA ASN A 201 -0.98 -5.14 -5.71
C ASN A 201 0.09 -4.96 -6.80
N LEU A 202 1.19 -4.27 -6.53
CA LEU A 202 2.32 -4.15 -7.48
C LEU A 202 2.90 -5.53 -7.82
N LEU A 203 3.11 -6.38 -6.81
CA LEU A 203 3.62 -7.73 -7.02
C LEU A 203 2.63 -8.60 -7.82
N ARG A 204 1.32 -8.48 -7.56
CA ARG A 204 0.29 -9.23 -8.31
C ARG A 204 0.08 -8.70 -9.72
N GLY A 205 0.13 -7.37 -9.90
CA GLY A 205 -0.11 -6.70 -11.17
C GLY A 205 1.04 -6.87 -12.14
N CYS A 206 2.29 -6.74 -11.64
CA CYS A 206 3.47 -6.77 -12.48
C CYS A 206 4.10 -8.17 -12.64
N VAL A 207 3.51 -9.23 -12.10
CA VAL A 207 4.01 -10.60 -12.27
C VAL A 207 2.86 -11.47 -12.75
N ARG A 208 2.96 -11.95 -14.00
CA ARG A 208 1.93 -12.80 -14.60
C ARG A 208 2.47 -14.20 -14.82
N ASN A 209 1.66 -15.20 -14.49
CA ASN A 209 1.90 -16.56 -14.95
C ASN A 209 1.59 -16.63 -16.44
N ILE A 210 2.52 -17.18 -17.23
CA ILE A 210 2.35 -17.40 -18.66
C ILE A 210 2.17 -18.87 -19.02
N ASP A 211 2.13 -19.77 -18.03
CA ASP A 211 1.75 -21.17 -18.24
C ASP A 211 0.33 -21.23 -18.83
N GLY A 212 0.19 -21.84 -20.01
CA GLY A 212 -1.09 -21.98 -20.70
C GLY A 212 -1.57 -20.74 -21.47
N LYS A 213 -0.80 -19.64 -21.50
CA LYS A 213 -1.08 -18.50 -22.39
C LYS A 213 -0.56 -18.80 -23.79
N ASP A 214 -1.31 -18.36 -24.80
CA ASP A 214 -0.87 -18.48 -26.18
C ASP A 214 0.32 -17.55 -26.48
N LYS A 215 1.00 -17.83 -27.60
CA LYS A 215 2.18 -17.06 -28.02
C LYS A 215 1.85 -15.59 -28.31
N ALA A 216 0.67 -15.30 -28.86
CA ALA A 216 0.28 -13.94 -29.24
C ALA A 216 0.06 -13.05 -28.01
N GLU A 217 -0.54 -13.57 -26.95
CA GLU A 217 -0.69 -12.88 -25.67
C GLU A 217 0.68 -12.57 -25.05
N ILE A 218 1.60 -13.54 -25.08
CA ILE A 218 2.95 -13.36 -24.53
C ILE A 218 3.71 -12.30 -25.35
N ASP A 219 3.64 -12.36 -26.67
CA ASP A 219 4.32 -11.41 -27.57
C ASP A 219 3.73 -10.00 -27.44
N ALA A 220 2.42 -9.87 -27.20
CA ALA A 220 1.78 -8.59 -26.89
C ALA A 220 2.29 -7.98 -25.57
N LEU A 221 2.55 -8.81 -24.54
CA LEU A 221 3.17 -8.33 -23.30
C LEU A 221 4.63 -7.94 -23.51
N VAL A 222 5.40 -8.73 -24.25
CA VAL A 222 6.80 -8.41 -24.59
C VAL A 222 6.88 -7.08 -25.37
N LYS A 223 5.95 -6.85 -26.31
CA LYS A 223 5.84 -5.58 -27.04
C LYS A 223 5.55 -4.39 -26.12
N LYS A 224 4.89 -4.61 -24.97
CA LYS A 224 4.69 -3.61 -23.90
C LYS A 224 5.91 -3.45 -22.98
N GLY A 225 7.05 -4.07 -23.32
CA GLY A 225 8.28 -4.00 -22.54
C GLY A 225 8.35 -4.96 -21.36
N TRP A 226 7.47 -5.96 -21.30
CA TRP A 226 7.55 -7.00 -20.27
C TRP A 226 8.67 -8.00 -20.61
N LYS A 227 9.50 -8.38 -19.63
CA LYS A 227 10.58 -9.36 -19.87
C LYS A 227 10.19 -10.75 -19.37
N ARG A 228 10.50 -11.78 -20.18
CA ARG A 228 10.35 -13.19 -19.80
C ARG A 228 11.40 -13.54 -18.76
N LYS A 229 11.03 -14.28 -17.72
CA LYS A 229 11.98 -14.85 -16.74
C LYS A 229 11.83 -16.36 -16.68
N ASP A 230 12.98 -17.02 -16.54
CA ASP A 230 13.15 -18.43 -16.90
C ASP A 230 12.24 -19.37 -16.12
N THR A 231 12.07 -19.18 -14.81
CA THR A 231 11.02 -19.82 -14.01
C THR A 231 11.04 -19.31 -12.56
N LEU A 232 9.89 -19.25 -11.90
CA LEU A 232 9.83 -19.18 -10.43
C LEU A 232 8.98 -20.35 -9.94
N ARG A 233 9.60 -21.27 -9.18
CA ARG A 233 8.95 -22.51 -8.70
C ARG A 233 8.34 -23.34 -9.85
N GLY A 234 9.07 -23.48 -10.96
CA GLY A 234 8.63 -24.25 -12.13
C GLY A 234 7.58 -23.57 -13.02
N LYS A 235 7.09 -22.39 -12.65
CA LYS A 235 6.15 -21.60 -13.47
C LYS A 235 6.89 -20.61 -14.33
N LYS A 236 6.53 -20.50 -15.61
CA LYS A 236 7.07 -19.47 -16.49
C LYS A 236 6.40 -18.14 -16.14
N LEU A 237 7.19 -17.13 -15.83
CA LEU A 237 6.69 -15.82 -15.43
C LEU A 237 7.14 -14.74 -16.41
N ILE A 238 6.30 -13.72 -16.56
CA ILE A 238 6.66 -12.48 -17.24
C ILE A 238 6.48 -11.30 -16.29
N ARG A 239 7.43 -10.37 -16.29
CA ARG A 239 7.46 -9.23 -15.37
C ARG A 239 7.23 -7.91 -16.10
N GLY A 240 6.47 -7.02 -15.48
CA GLY A 240 6.20 -5.69 -15.99
C GLY A 240 7.39 -4.74 -15.78
N PRO A 241 7.54 -3.70 -16.62
CA PRO A 241 8.73 -2.85 -16.68
C PRO A 241 9.02 -2.07 -15.38
N TYR A 242 8.00 -1.76 -14.59
CA TYR A 242 8.19 -1.09 -13.30
C TYR A 242 8.86 -2.01 -12.27
N VAL A 243 8.34 -3.23 -12.15
CA VAL A 243 8.87 -4.23 -11.21
C VAL A 243 10.19 -4.81 -11.70
N GLU A 244 10.42 -4.90 -13.01
CA GLU A 244 11.73 -5.22 -13.59
C GLU A 244 12.83 -4.31 -13.04
N ARG A 245 12.64 -2.98 -13.12
CA ARG A 245 13.59 -1.98 -12.59
C ARG A 245 13.87 -2.19 -11.11
N PHE A 246 12.83 -2.49 -10.33
CA PHE A 246 12.98 -2.81 -8.92
C PHE A 246 13.76 -4.12 -8.68
N TRP A 247 13.46 -5.18 -9.43
CA TRP A 247 14.14 -6.47 -9.26
C TRP A 247 15.58 -6.45 -9.74
N ASP A 248 15.88 -5.78 -10.85
CA ASP A 248 17.25 -5.61 -11.32
C ASP A 248 18.06 -4.84 -10.28
N HIS A 249 17.44 -3.85 -9.64
CA HIS A 249 18.03 -3.13 -8.53
C HIS A 249 18.25 -4.02 -7.30
N MET A 250 17.26 -4.80 -6.89
CA MET A 250 17.37 -5.73 -5.76
C MET A 250 18.42 -6.82 -6.01
N TRP A 251 18.46 -7.36 -7.22
CA TRP A 251 19.46 -8.34 -7.65
C TRP A 251 20.85 -7.73 -7.62
N TYR A 252 21.02 -6.54 -8.18
CA TYR A 252 22.28 -5.80 -8.16
C TYR A 252 22.82 -5.62 -6.73
N LEU A 253 21.97 -5.18 -5.80
CA LEU A 253 22.33 -5.04 -4.38
C LEU A 253 22.72 -6.38 -3.75
N ASN A 254 22.00 -7.45 -4.07
CA ASN A 254 22.29 -8.79 -3.57
C ASN A 254 23.64 -9.30 -4.08
N THR A 255 23.94 -9.11 -5.37
CA THR A 255 25.17 -9.61 -6.01
C THR A 255 26.45 -8.93 -5.56
N ARG A 256 26.38 -7.69 -5.04
CA ARG A 256 27.58 -6.97 -4.56
C ARG A 256 27.92 -7.22 -3.10
N GLY A 257 27.12 -7.98 -2.35
CA GLY A 257 27.20 -8.00 -0.89
C GLY A 257 26.79 -6.66 -0.25
N ASP A 258 26.42 -5.66 -1.06
CA ASP A 258 25.95 -4.35 -0.63
C ASP A 258 24.54 -4.40 -0.02
N PHE A 259 23.87 -5.54 -0.11
CA PHE A 259 22.59 -5.74 0.55
C PHE A 259 22.72 -5.55 2.07
N ASP A 260 23.80 -6.06 2.67
CA ASP A 260 24.06 -5.93 4.10
C ASP A 260 24.57 -4.53 4.49
N THR A 261 25.30 -3.82 3.63
CA THR A 261 25.80 -2.47 3.94
C THR A 261 24.76 -1.38 3.66
N ALA A 262 23.98 -1.48 2.58
CA ALA A 262 22.94 -0.51 2.22
C ALA A 262 21.62 -0.72 2.99
N TRP A 263 21.37 -1.95 3.49
CA TRP A 263 20.09 -2.33 4.12
C TRP A 263 20.20 -3.20 5.38
N GLY A 264 21.34 -3.86 5.64
CA GLY A 264 21.56 -4.68 6.84
C GLY A 264 21.54 -3.89 8.15
N TYR A 265 21.61 -2.56 8.11
CA TYR A 265 21.31 -1.73 9.28
C TYR A 265 19.80 -1.68 9.62
N GLU A 266 18.90 -1.90 8.66
CA GLU A 266 17.43 -1.89 8.88
C GLU A 266 16.82 -3.30 9.06
N ALA A 267 17.46 -4.35 8.54
CA ALA A 267 16.83 -5.67 8.37
C ALA A 267 16.65 -6.50 9.67
N CYS A 268 17.41 -6.26 10.75
CA CYS A 268 17.06 -6.86 12.05
C CYS A 268 17.45 -6.02 13.28
N ALA A 269 16.79 -4.89 13.49
CA ALA A 269 16.86 -4.17 14.78
C ALA A 269 16.40 -5.04 15.97
N THR A 270 15.50 -6.00 15.72
CA THR A 270 14.95 -6.95 16.71
C THR A 270 15.91 -8.08 17.09
N CYS A 271 16.87 -8.43 16.24
CA CYS A 271 17.87 -9.47 16.54
C CYS A 271 19.06 -8.87 17.29
N LYS A 272 19.37 -7.59 17.08
CA LYS A 272 20.44 -6.88 17.80
C LYS A 272 20.07 -6.56 19.26
N SER A 273 18.83 -6.77 19.72
CA SER A 273 18.41 -6.38 21.08
C SER A 273 19.01 -7.22 22.20
N GLU A 274 19.71 -8.32 21.89
CA GLU A 274 20.30 -9.21 22.90
C GLU A 274 21.82 -9.39 22.79
N SER A 275 22.47 -8.95 21.71
CA SER A 275 23.94 -8.97 21.64
C SER A 275 24.51 -7.77 22.41
N LYS A 276 24.94 -7.99 23.65
CA LYS A 276 25.67 -7.04 24.51
C LYS A 276 27.09 -6.73 24.01
N HIS A 277 27.38 -6.87 22.72
CA HIS A 277 28.74 -6.68 22.19
C HIS A 277 28.97 -5.22 21.79
N SER A 278 30.06 -4.66 22.30
CA SER A 278 30.52 -3.29 22.05
C SER A 278 30.75 -3.06 20.56
N THR A 279 30.60 -1.80 20.15
CA THR A 279 30.57 -1.34 18.76
C THR A 279 31.89 -1.42 18.01
N THR A 280 32.95 -1.96 18.60
CA THR A 280 34.30 -1.99 17.99
C THR A 280 34.64 -3.30 17.29
N GLU A 281 33.89 -4.38 17.52
CA GLU A 281 34.12 -5.65 16.83
C GLU A 281 32.80 -6.16 16.25
N VAL A 282 32.73 -6.27 14.92
CA VAL A 282 31.66 -7.01 14.26
C VAL A 282 31.78 -8.45 14.76
N PRO A 283 30.79 -9.00 15.49
CA PRO A 283 30.90 -10.33 16.04
C PRO A 283 31.18 -11.32 14.91
N THR A 284 32.21 -12.14 15.06
CA THR A 284 32.58 -13.22 14.15
C THR A 284 31.42 -14.16 13.82
N ALA A 285 30.37 -14.18 14.65
CA ALA A 285 29.11 -14.90 14.41
C ALA A 285 28.31 -14.43 13.18
N TYR A 286 28.61 -13.26 12.58
CA TYR A 286 28.03 -12.87 11.28
C TYR A 286 28.84 -13.37 10.07
N LYS A 287 30.04 -13.97 10.27
CA LYS A 287 30.86 -14.49 9.16
C LYS A 287 30.18 -15.64 8.40
N ASP A 288 29.18 -16.29 9.01
CA ASP A 288 28.43 -17.40 8.41
C ASP A 288 26.99 -17.03 8.02
N GLY A 289 26.64 -15.74 8.06
CA GLY A 289 25.39 -15.18 7.53
C GLY A 289 24.11 -15.45 8.33
N ALA A 290 24.05 -16.42 9.25
CA ALA A 290 22.80 -16.79 9.92
C ALA A 290 22.44 -15.88 11.11
N CYS A 291 21.21 -15.34 11.13
CA CYS A 291 20.71 -14.68 12.35
C CYS A 291 20.21 -15.74 13.37
N PRO A 292 20.63 -15.67 14.64
CA PRO A 292 20.37 -16.75 15.61
C PRO A 292 18.88 -16.95 15.98
N LYS A 293 18.01 -15.95 15.76
CA LYS A 293 16.54 -16.09 15.94
C LYS A 293 15.82 -16.59 14.70
N CYS A 294 16.47 -16.56 13.55
CA CYS A 294 15.95 -17.04 12.28
C CYS A 294 16.85 -18.20 11.85
N SER A 295 16.59 -19.38 12.41
CA SER A 295 17.38 -20.63 12.31
C SER A 295 17.60 -21.19 10.89
N ALA A 296 17.25 -20.45 9.86
CA ALA A 296 17.67 -20.72 8.49
C ALA A 296 18.67 -19.64 8.09
N GLY A 297 19.89 -20.03 7.70
CA GLY A 297 20.82 -19.12 7.04
C GLY A 297 20.13 -18.30 5.96
N PRO A 298 20.58 -17.06 5.70
CA PRO A 298 19.87 -16.05 4.93
C PRO A 298 19.46 -16.61 3.57
N ASP A 299 20.34 -17.40 2.96
CA ASP A 299 20.08 -18.12 1.72
C ASP A 299 18.89 -19.10 1.78
N LYS A 300 18.75 -19.91 2.83
CA LYS A 300 17.61 -20.84 2.97
C LYS A 300 16.32 -20.10 3.31
N ALA A 301 16.36 -19.07 4.17
CA ALA A 301 15.17 -18.31 4.56
C ALA A 301 14.63 -17.44 3.41
N ILE A 302 15.53 -16.82 2.65
CA ILE A 302 15.24 -16.01 1.45
C ILE A 302 14.74 -16.92 0.33
N ARG A 303 15.43 -18.04 0.03
CA ARG A 303 14.97 -19.00 -1.00
C ARG A 303 13.63 -19.65 -0.64
N ALA A 304 13.36 -19.90 0.64
CA ALA A 304 12.07 -20.41 1.10
C ALA A 304 10.95 -19.35 1.13
N GLY A 305 11.27 -18.06 0.95
CA GLY A 305 10.32 -16.96 1.07
C GLY A 305 9.72 -16.82 2.49
N LYS A 306 10.43 -17.30 3.51
CA LYS A 306 9.95 -17.35 4.90
C LYS A 306 10.43 -16.15 5.73
N ASP A 307 11.41 -15.40 5.25
CA ASP A 307 11.86 -14.21 5.95
C ASP A 307 10.91 -13.02 5.72
N LYS A 308 10.02 -12.80 6.69
CA LYS A 308 9.10 -11.66 6.72
C LYS A 308 9.83 -10.31 6.72
N HIS A 309 11.05 -10.25 7.26
CA HIS A 309 11.83 -9.01 7.33
C HIS A 309 12.34 -8.64 5.95
N VAL A 310 12.94 -9.58 5.21
CA VAL A 310 13.41 -9.35 3.83
C VAL A 310 12.26 -8.89 2.94
N MET A 311 11.11 -9.58 2.99
CA MET A 311 9.94 -9.18 2.21
C MET A 311 9.40 -7.81 2.61
N SER A 312 9.38 -7.48 3.91
CA SER A 312 9.00 -6.15 4.39
C SER A 312 9.95 -5.06 3.88
N THR A 313 11.26 -5.32 3.87
CA THR A 313 12.26 -4.40 3.31
C THR A 313 12.03 -4.22 1.82
N CYS A 314 11.90 -5.30 1.05
CA CYS A 314 11.61 -5.24 -0.38
C CYS A 314 10.37 -4.38 -0.68
N ASN A 315 9.28 -4.62 0.05
CA ASN A 315 8.04 -3.85 -0.09
C ASN A 315 8.27 -2.36 0.17
N ARG A 316 9.03 -2.01 1.21
CA ARG A 316 9.36 -0.60 1.51
C ARG A 316 10.16 0.05 0.40
N VAL A 317 11.18 -0.63 -0.11
CA VAL A 317 12.04 -0.08 -1.18
C VAL A 317 11.22 0.17 -2.44
N MET A 318 10.41 -0.81 -2.84
CA MET A 318 9.53 -0.69 -4.01
C MET A 318 8.57 0.50 -3.87
N VAL A 319 7.97 0.68 -2.69
CA VAL A 319 7.06 1.79 -2.43
C VAL A 319 7.80 3.14 -2.37
N LYS A 320 8.99 3.19 -1.75
CA LYS A 320 9.81 4.40 -1.72
C LYS A 320 10.18 4.86 -3.12
N GLN A 321 10.54 3.93 -4.01
CA GLN A 321 10.81 4.22 -5.41
C GLN A 321 9.56 4.75 -6.12
N LEU A 322 8.39 4.11 -5.92
CA LEU A 322 7.14 4.58 -6.52
C LEU A 322 6.78 5.99 -6.04
N LEU A 323 6.89 6.25 -4.75
CA LEU A 323 6.60 7.58 -4.20
C LEU A 323 7.60 8.63 -4.66
N ALA A 324 8.87 8.27 -4.87
CA ALA A 324 9.87 9.18 -5.42
C ALA A 324 9.55 9.53 -6.89
N ASP A 325 9.18 8.54 -7.69
CA ASP A 325 8.79 8.74 -9.08
C ASP A 325 7.47 9.54 -9.17
N ALA A 326 6.47 9.22 -8.33
CA ALA A 326 5.21 9.95 -8.23
C ALA A 326 5.44 11.42 -7.82
N TRP A 327 6.29 11.67 -6.82
CA TRP A 327 6.69 13.03 -6.42
C TRP A 327 7.26 13.82 -7.60
N LYS A 328 8.14 13.21 -8.41
CA LYS A 328 8.69 13.87 -9.62
C LYS A 328 7.58 14.22 -10.60
N GLN A 329 6.70 13.28 -10.92
CA GLN A 329 5.60 13.50 -11.86
C GLN A 329 4.65 14.60 -11.38
N MET A 330 4.33 14.63 -10.09
CA MET A 330 3.45 15.64 -9.50
C MET A 330 4.10 17.03 -9.51
N ARG A 331 5.42 17.13 -9.29
CA ARG A 331 6.11 18.42 -9.42
C ARG A 331 6.24 18.91 -10.85
N LEU A 332 6.52 18.01 -11.80
CA LEU A 332 6.51 18.33 -13.23
C LEU A 332 5.14 18.83 -13.70
N GLU A 333 4.06 18.28 -13.15
CA GLU A 333 2.70 18.69 -13.49
C GLU A 333 2.36 20.10 -13.01
N GLU A 334 2.90 20.50 -11.86
CA GLU A 334 2.66 21.79 -11.21
C GLU A 334 3.78 22.82 -11.50
N ASP A 335 4.66 22.54 -12.47
CA ASP A 335 5.83 23.35 -12.84
C ASP A 335 6.74 23.72 -11.64
N LEU A 336 6.84 22.83 -10.66
CA LEU A 336 7.66 23.01 -9.47
C LEU A 336 9.10 22.56 -9.71
N PRO A 337 10.10 23.24 -9.11
CA PRO A 337 11.51 22.91 -9.33
C PRO A 337 11.82 21.49 -8.84
N ILE A 338 12.54 20.72 -9.64
CA ILE A 338 13.00 19.37 -9.27
C ILE A 338 14.52 19.44 -9.11
N PRO A 339 15.04 19.34 -7.87
CA PRO A 339 16.48 19.37 -7.67
C PRO A 339 17.18 18.26 -8.49
N PRO A 340 18.28 18.60 -9.19
CA PRO A 340 18.89 17.72 -10.20
C PRO A 340 19.52 16.43 -9.64
N HIS A 341 19.80 16.39 -8.34
CA HIS A 341 20.49 15.30 -7.64
C HIS A 341 19.55 14.42 -6.79
N LEU A 342 18.26 14.34 -7.14
CA LEU A 342 17.26 13.57 -6.39
C LEU A 342 17.00 12.20 -7.02
N THR A 343 18.04 11.37 -7.11
CA THR A 343 17.79 9.92 -7.07
C THR A 343 17.58 9.48 -5.61
N TYR A 344 16.75 8.46 -5.40
CA TYR A 344 16.55 7.82 -4.08
C TYR A 344 17.87 7.56 -3.34
N TRP A 345 18.91 7.24 -4.11
CA TRP A 345 20.22 6.83 -3.65
C TRP A 345 21.12 8.00 -3.26
N GLU A 346 21.08 9.11 -3.99
CA GLU A 346 21.86 10.31 -3.69
C GLU A 346 21.36 10.99 -2.41
N GLU A 347 20.04 11.05 -2.17
CA GLU A 347 19.51 11.52 -0.89
C GLU A 347 19.97 10.66 0.30
N LYS A 348 20.04 9.34 0.10
CA LYS A 348 20.41 8.39 1.17
C LYS A 348 21.92 8.36 1.42
N ARG A 349 22.76 8.59 0.40
CA ARG A 349 24.24 8.57 0.54
C ARG A 349 24.84 9.94 0.87
N GLY A 350 24.18 11.05 0.51
CA GLY A 350 24.64 12.41 0.79
C GLY A 350 24.18 12.99 2.14
N ARG A 351 23.38 12.25 2.91
CA ARG A 351 23.03 12.61 4.29
C ARG A 351 23.30 11.42 5.18
N SER A 352 24.33 11.52 6.01
CA SER A 352 24.34 10.81 7.28
C SER A 352 22.97 11.02 7.93
N HIS A 353 22.23 9.93 8.17
CA HIS A 353 21.01 9.98 8.96
C HIS A 353 21.39 10.32 10.40
N GLY A 354 21.52 11.61 10.69
CA GLY A 354 21.98 12.16 11.95
C GLY A 354 23.00 13.28 11.75
N ALA A 355 22.50 14.50 11.68
CA ALA A 355 23.03 15.55 12.54
C ALA A 355 21.99 15.75 13.64
#